data_AF-A0A3N1NMU2-F1
#
_entry.id   AF-A0A3N1NMU2-F1
#
_cell.length_a   1.000
_cell.length_b   1.000
_cell.length_c   1.000
_cell.angle_alpha   90.00
_cell.angle_beta   90.00
_cell.angle_gamma   90.00
#
_symmetry.space_group_name_H-M   'P 1'
#
loop_
_entity.id
_entity.type
_entity.pdbx_description
1 polymer ?
#
loop_
_entity_poly.entity_id
_entity_poly.type
_entity_poly.pdbx_seq_one_letter_code
_entity_poly.pdbx_strand_id
1 'polypeptide(L)' 'MEQKTARLTVLIDPTKKKAFEELCATQDVTPSQVVRKMIRDYLEQHGVSYANQPQHPSSEA' A
#
# COMPACT_ATOMS: atom_id res chain seq x y z
N MET A 1 14.41 16.71 6.18
CA MET A 1 14.44 15.23 6.07
C MET A 1 13.64 14.87 4.84
N GLU A 2 14.29 14.28 3.84
CA GLU A 2 13.79 14.13 2.46
C GLU A 2 12.39 13.52 2.39
N GLN A 3 11.52 14.24 1.67
CA GLN A 3 10.17 13.81 1.30
C GLN A 3 10.27 12.61 0.36
N LYS A 4 10.43 11.40 0.91
CA LYS A 4 10.36 10.10 0.22
C LYS A 4 8.93 9.78 -0.23
N THR A 5 8.19 10.77 -0.74
CA THR A 5 6.80 10.64 -1.17
C THR A 5 6.71 10.83 -2.68
N ALA A 6 6.58 9.73 -3.41
CA ALA A 6 6.26 9.74 -4.84
C ALA A 6 4.74 9.65 -5.02
N ARG A 7 4.18 10.39 -5.99
CA ARG A 7 2.76 10.30 -6.36
C ARG A 7 2.59 9.20 -7.40
N LEU A 8 1.83 8.17 -7.04
CA LEU A 8 1.37 7.14 -7.97
C LEU A 8 -0.03 7.51 -8.47
N THR A 9 -0.19 7.69 -9.78
CA THR A 9 -1.50 7.90 -10.42
C THR A 9 -1.88 6.65 -11.19
N VAL A 10 -3.00 6.03 -10.85
CA VAL A 10 -3.51 4.83 -11.53
C VAL A 10 -4.89 5.15 -12.09
N LEU A 11 -5.12 4.83 -13.36
CA LEU A 11 -6.45 4.88 -13.96
C LEU A 11 -7.19 3.59 -13.62
N ILE A 12 -8.34 3.72 -12.97
CA ILE A 12 -9.20 2.58 -12.64
C ILE A 12 -10.62 2.86 -13.12
N ASP A 13 -11.34 1.80 -13.45
CA ASP A 13 -12.75 1.89 -13.83
C ASP A 13 -13.59 2.48 -12.68
N PRO A 14 -14.54 3.39 -12.95
CA PRO A 14 -15.35 4.04 -11.91
C PRO A 14 -16.18 3.06 -11.08
N THR A 15 -16.62 1.94 -11.64
CA THR A 15 -17.39 0.90 -10.93
C THR A 15 -16.48 0.19 -9.93
N LYS A 16 -15.26 -0.16 -10.35
CA LYS A 16 -14.26 -0.78 -9.47
C LYS A 16 -13.82 0.19 -8.37
N LYS A 17 -13.64 1.48 -8.70
CA LYS A 17 -13.30 2.52 -7.72
C LYS A 17 -14.32 2.57 -6.60
N LYS A 18 -15.61 2.62 -6.95
CA LYS A 18 -16.70 2.70 -5.99
C LYS A 18 -16.75 1.47 -5.09
N ALA A 19 -16.70 0.27 -5.67
CA ALA A 19 -16.68 -0.98 -4.91
C ALA A 19 -15.46 -1.06 -3.97
N PHE A 20 -14.29 -0.59 -4.41
CA PHE A 20 -13.09 -0.54 -3.59
C PHE A 20 -13.20 0.47 -2.45
N GLU A 21 -13.75 1.66 -2.71
CA GLU A 21 -14.00 2.67 -1.68
C GLU A 21 -15.01 2.18 -0.64
N GLU A 22 -16.09 1.53 -1.06
CA GLU A 22 -17.07 0.93 -0.16
C GLU A 22 -16.44 -0.17 0.70
N LEU A 23 -15.65 -1.07 0.11
CA LEU A 23 -14.93 -2.11 0.84
C LEU A 23 -13.89 -1.54 1.82
N CYS A 24 -13.24 -0.43 1.47
CA CYS A 24 -12.32 0.25 2.36
C CYS A 24 -13.08 0.90 3.53
N ALA A 25 -14.23 1.52 3.25
CA ALA A 25 -15.07 2.14 4.26
C ALA A 25 -15.65 1.14 5.27
N THR A 26 -15.99 -0.09 4.85
CA THR A 26 -16.46 -1.13 5.79
C THR A 26 -15.39 -1.62 6.75
N GLN A 27 -14.11 -1.43 6.41
CA GLN A 27 -12.95 -1.86 7.20
C GLN A 27 -12.27 -0.70 7.92
N ASP A 28 -12.84 0.50 7.88
CA ASP A 28 -12.27 1.74 8.45
C ASP A 28 -10.85 2.07 7.92
N VAL A 29 -10.55 1.64 6.69
CA VAL A 29 -9.26 1.91 6.04
C VAL A 29 -9.43 2.85 4.87
N THR A 30 -8.39 3.63 4.57
CA THR A 30 -8.39 4.46 3.36
C THR A 30 -7.87 3.65 2.17
N PRO A 31 -8.38 3.88 0.95
CA PRO A 31 -7.91 3.19 -0.26
C PRO A 31 -6.40 3.34 -0.46
N SER A 32 -5.83 4.50 -0.12
CA SER A 32 -4.39 4.77 -0.17
C SER A 32 -3.58 3.87 0.78
N GLN A 33 -4.10 3.53 1.95
CA GLN A 33 -3.43 2.61 2.88
C GLN A 33 -3.43 1.18 2.33
N VAL A 34 -4.57 0.75 1.77
CA VAL A 34 -4.69 -0.59 1.18
C VAL A 34 -3.74 -0.74 -0.02
N VAL A 35 -3.71 0.24 -0.92
CA VAL A 35 -2.81 0.23 -2.09
C VAL A 35 -1.34 0.19 -1.65
N ARG A 36 -0.95 0.96 -0.62
CA ARG A 36 0.42 0.92 -0.08
C ARG A 36 0.77 -0.46 0.50
N LYS A 37 -0.17 -1.08 1.23
CA LYS A 37 0.03 -2.43 1.76
C LYS A 37 0.15 -3.45 0.64
N MET A 38 -0.71 -3.38 -0.38
CA MET A 38 -0.65 -4.22 -1.57
C MET A 38 0.69 -4.10 -2.29
N ILE A 39 1.20 -2.88 -2.49
CA ILE A 39 2.50 -2.66 -3.15
C ILE A 39 3.62 -3.33 -2.35
N ARG A 40 3.62 -3.16 -1.01
CA ARG A 40 4.64 -3.76 -0.15
C ARG A 40 4.59 -5.28 -0.22
N ASP A 41 3.41 -5.86 0.01
CA ASP A 41 3.19 -7.31 0.02
C ASP A 41 3.56 -7.93 -1.34
N TYR A 42 3.21 -7.25 -2.44
CA TYR A 42 3.57 -7.68 -3.79
C TYR A 42 5.08 -7.63 -4.04
N LEU A 43 5.78 -6.59 -3.57
CA LEU A 43 7.24 -6.53 -3.66
C LEU A 43 7.92 -7.62 -2.82
N GLU A 44 7.40 -7.89 -1.61
CA GLU A 44 7.87 -8.96 -0.74
C GLU A 44 7.66 -10.34 -1.37
N GLN A 45 6.48 -10.60 -1.92
CA GLN A 45 6.15 -11.85 -2.60
C GLN A 45 7.04 -12.11 -3.83
N HIS A 46 7.44 -11.05 -4.54
CA HIS A 46 8.32 -11.13 -5.70
C HIS A 46 9.82 -11.03 -5.36
N GLY A 47 10.18 -10.94 -4.07
CA GLY A 47 11.58 -10.87 -3.62
C GLY A 47 12.31 -9.58 -4.03
N VAL A 48 11.57 -8.51 -4.34
CA VAL A 48 12.15 -7.23 -4.77
C VAL A 48 12.46 -6.40 -3.54
N SER A 49 13.74 -6.32 -3.19
CA SER A 49 14.19 -5.45 -2.10
C SER A 49 14.38 -4.02 -2.60
N TYR A 50 13.86 -3.04 -1.84
CA TYR A 50 13.98 -1.62 -2.15
C TYR A 50 14.67 -0.88 -1.01
N ALA A 51 15.48 0.14 -1.35
CA ALA A 51 16.43 0.82 -0.47
C ALA A 51 15.85 1.53 0.78
N ASN A 52 14.53 1.49 0.98
CA ASN A 52 13.83 2.12 2.09
C ASN A 52 12.80 1.17 2.74
N GLN A 53 13.10 -0.13 2.77
CA GLN A 53 12.32 -1.09 3.52
C GLN A 53 12.37 -0.66 5.00
N PRO A 54 11.23 -0.30 5.65
CA PRO A 54 11.23 -0.15 7.09
C PRO A 54 11.64 -1.51 7.63
N GLN A 55 12.78 -1.56 8.32
CA GLN A 55 13.17 -2.76 9.06
C GLN A 55 12.00 -3.06 9.98
N HIS A 56 11.25 -4.13 9.70
CA HIS A 56 10.32 -4.67 10.67
C HIS A 56 11.16 -4.90 11.92
N PRO A 57 10.91 -4.21 13.05
CA PRO A 57 11.53 -4.63 14.28
C PRO A 57 11.01 -6.04 14.49
N SER A 58 11.92 -7.00 14.31
CA SER A 58 11.72 -8.36 14.78
C SER A 58 11.45 -8.21 16.27
N SER A 59 10.18 -8.26 16.64
CA SER A 59 9.78 -8.40 18.02
C SER A 59 10.10 -9.83 18.40
N GLU A 60 11.33 -10.07 18.81
CA GLU A 60 11.72 -11.32 19.46
C GLU A 60 12.80 -11.02 20.51
N ALA A 61 12.34 -10.69 21.72
CA ALA A 61 12.93 -11.03 23.01
C ALA A 61 11.94 -10.66 24.13
#